data_AF-A0A1G8LCR4-F1
#
_entry.id   AF-A0A1G8LCR4-F1
#
_cell.length_a   1.000
_cell.length_b   1.000
_cell.length_c   1.000
_cell.angle_alpha   90.00
_cell.angle_beta   90.00
_cell.angle_gamma   90.00
#
_symmetry.space_group_name_H-M   'P 1'
#
loop_
_entity.id
_entity.type
_entity.pdbx_description
1 polymer ?
#
loop_
_entity_poly.entity_id
_entity_poly.type
_entity_poly.pdbx_seq_one_letter_code
_entity_poly.pdbx_strand_id
1 'polypeptide(L)'
;MLKIGDVVSADAGRFKGVIVASQGAPGGGQSYRVATFAILPQSRLFSAAELTPEPEPPPVEVGQSAKLYGQDGVVDGVNPDGTLSFMAMITLPGSGKVVATHRYPAVLRSDFMRWNL
;
A
#
# COMPACT_ATOMS: atom_id res chain seq x y z
N MET A 1 13.95 -13.98 1.33
CA MET A 1 14.60 -12.72 0.92
C MET A 1 13.49 -11.69 0.77
N LEU A 2 13.61 -10.54 1.44
CA LEU A 2 12.58 -9.49 1.40
C LEU A 2 12.61 -8.75 0.06
N LYS A 3 11.43 -8.43 -0.48
CA LYS A 3 11.23 -7.72 -1.76
C LYS A 3 10.34 -6.49 -1.58
N ILE A 4 10.40 -5.59 -2.57
CA ILE A 4 9.47 -4.46 -2.66
C ILE A 4 8.04 -5.01 -2.76
N GLY A 5 7.14 -4.46 -1.95
CA GLY A 5 5.76 -4.91 -1.81
C GLY A 5 5.51 -5.87 -0.64
N ASP A 6 6.54 -6.42 0.00
CA ASP A 6 6.35 -7.25 1.19
C ASP A 6 5.83 -6.41 2.36
N VAL A 7 4.84 -6.95 3.06
CA VAL A 7 4.36 -6.39 4.33
C VAL A 7 5.27 -6.88 5.44
N VAL A 8 5.76 -5.94 6.24
CA VAL A 8 6.74 -6.20 7.29
C VAL A 8 6.39 -5.44 8.55
N SER A 9 6.89 -5.93 9.67
CA SER A 9 6.90 -5.21 10.94
C SER A 9 8.33 -5.04 11.47
N ALA A 10 8.54 -3.96 12.20
CA ALA A 10 9.79 -3.61 12.87
C ALA A 10 9.50 -3.14 14.31
N ASP A 11 10.56 -2.95 15.10
CA ASP A 11 10.48 -2.45 16.49
C ASP A 11 9.51 -3.27 17.39
N ALA A 12 9.53 -4.60 17.22
CA ALA A 12 8.63 -5.56 17.88
C ALA A 12 7.14 -5.31 17.57
N GLY A 13 6.82 -5.02 16.31
CA GLY A 13 5.43 -4.83 15.86
C GLY A 13 4.92 -3.39 15.99
N ARG A 14 5.69 -2.47 16.59
CA ARG A 14 5.30 -1.06 16.75
C ARG A 14 5.32 -0.28 15.44
N PHE A 15 6.07 -0.75 14.46
CA PHE A 15 6.13 -0.15 13.14
C PHE A 15 5.71 -1.20 12.11
N LYS A 16 4.50 -1.06 11.54
CA LYS A 16 3.99 -1.95 10.50
C LYS A 16 3.89 -1.18 9.19
N GLY A 17 4.38 -1.76 8.11
CA GLY A 17 4.41 -1.09 6.81
C GLY A 17 4.67 -2.02 5.64
N VAL A 18 4.88 -1.42 4.48
CA VAL A 18 5.25 -2.11 3.24
C VAL A 18 6.62 -1.65 2.77
N ILE A 19 7.43 -2.58 2.25
CA ILE A 19 8.72 -2.24 1.63
C ILE A 19 8.46 -1.50 0.32
N VAL A 20 8.90 -0.25 0.23
CA VAL A 20 8.72 0.60 -0.96
C VAL A 20 10.01 0.81 -1.75
N ALA A 21 11.17 0.57 -1.13
CA ALA A 21 12.46 0.66 -1.79
C ALA A 21 13.50 -0.23 -1.07
N SER A 22 14.56 -0.58 -1.79
CA SER A 22 15.75 -1.21 -1.21
C SER A 22 17.00 -0.47 -1.69
N GLN A 23 18.04 -0.42 -0.84
CA GLN A 23 19.32 0.21 -1.16
C GLN A 23 20.47 -0.54 -0.47
N GLY A 24 21.68 -0.38 -1.00
CA GLY A 24 22.88 -0.88 -0.35
C GLY A 24 23.15 -0.18 0.98
N ALA A 25 23.64 -0.93 1.96
CA ALA A 25 24.01 -0.44 3.28
C ALA A 25 25.55 -0.50 3.48
N PRO A 26 26.11 0.32 4.40
CA PRO A 26 27.51 0.19 4.79
C PRO A 26 27.85 -1.26 5.22
N GLY A 27 29.02 -1.75 4.82
CA GLY A 27 29.44 -3.13 5.12
C GLY A 27 28.90 -4.19 4.14
N GLY A 28 28.34 -3.79 3.01
CA GLY A 28 27.86 -4.72 1.97
C GLY A 28 26.48 -5.33 2.24
N GLY A 29 25.77 -4.82 3.25
CA GLY A 29 24.40 -5.25 3.56
C GLY A 29 23.33 -4.60 2.69
N GLN A 30 22.07 -4.96 2.93
CA GLN A 30 20.89 -4.36 2.29
C GLN A 30 20.01 -3.69 3.34
N SER A 31 19.56 -2.47 3.03
CA SER A 31 18.55 -1.74 3.81
C SER A 31 17.28 -1.60 2.98
N TYR A 32 16.15 -1.63 3.67
CA TYR A 32 14.82 -1.51 3.09
C TYR A 32 14.12 -0.29 3.64
N ARG A 33 13.49 0.50 2.76
CA ARG A 33 12.62 1.60 3.16
C ARG A 33 11.23 1.03 3.35
N VAL A 34 10.69 1.17 4.56
CA VAL A 34 9.35 0.71 4.92
C VAL A 34 8.47 1.93 5.15
N ALA A 35 7.32 1.98 4.48
CA ALA A 35 6.31 3.04 4.63
C ALA A 35 5.11 2.55 5.44
N THR A 36 4.65 3.36 6.41
CA THR A 36 3.52 3.02 7.28
C THR A 36 2.16 3.10 6.57
N PHE A 37 1.21 2.32 7.11
CA PHE A 37 -0.22 2.35 6.78
C PHE A 37 -0.89 3.60 7.39
N ALA A 38 -0.66 4.78 6.81
CA ALA A 38 -1.24 6.03 7.30
C ALA A 38 -1.50 7.06 6.18
N ILE A 39 -2.47 7.95 6.43
CA ILE A 39 -2.83 9.11 5.59
C ILE A 39 -1.60 10.00 5.35
N LEU A 40 -0.79 10.19 6.39
CA LEU A 40 0.53 10.81 6.31
C LEU A 40 1.58 9.72 6.51
N PRO A 41 2.10 9.11 5.44
CA PRO A 41 3.06 8.03 5.57
C PRO A 41 4.33 8.52 6.20
N GLN A 42 4.77 7.82 7.24
CA GLN A 42 6.15 7.88 7.66
C GLN A 42 6.90 6.76 6.94
N SER A 43 8.10 7.08 6.45
CA SER A 43 8.99 6.06 5.90
C SER A 43 10.29 6.03 6.68
N ARG A 44 10.73 4.84 7.07
CA ARG A 44 12.00 4.64 7.78
C ARG A 44 12.82 3.55 7.09
N LEU A 45 14.14 3.68 7.17
CA LEU A 45 15.09 2.68 6.69
C LEU A 45 15.37 1.68 7.81
N PHE A 46 15.33 0.40 7.47
CA PHE A 46 15.65 -0.71 8.35
C PHE A 46 16.66 -1.64 7.66
N SER A 47 17.53 -2.26 8.45
CA SER A 47 18.28 -3.43 7.99
C SER A 47 17.36 -4.64 7.85
N ALA A 48 17.76 -5.62 7.05
CA ALA A 48 16.99 -6.87 6.88
C ALA A 48 16.72 -7.59 8.22
N ALA A 49 17.66 -7.52 9.17
CA ALA A 49 17.56 -8.20 10.46
C ALA A 49 16.54 -7.55 11.42
N GLU A 50 16.18 -6.29 11.19
CA GLU A 50 15.19 -5.56 12.00
C GLU A 50 13.75 -5.79 11.51
N LEU A 51 13.58 -6.45 10.35
CA LEU A 51 12.29 -6.66 9.72
C LEU A 51 11.80 -8.09 9.95
N THR A 52 10.57 -8.19 10.44
CA THR A 52 9.82 -9.44 10.51
C THR A 52 8.81 -9.45 9.37
N PRO A 53 8.85 -10.46 8.47
CA PRO A 53 7.81 -10.63 7.47
C PRO A 53 6.45 -10.84 8.13
N GLU A 54 5.45 -10.09 7.68
CA GLU A 54 4.08 -10.32 8.10
C GLU A 54 3.41 -11.35 7.17
N PRO A 55 2.36 -12.04 7.62
CA PRO A 55 1.56 -12.89 6.75
C PRO A 55 1.10 -12.12 5.51
N GLU A 56 1.12 -12.79 4.36
CA GLU A 56 0.64 -12.18 3.12
C GLU A 56 -0.81 -11.73 3.30
N PRO A 57 -1.15 -10.48 2.93
CA PRO A 57 -2.52 -10.01 3.04
C PRO A 57 -3.46 -10.84 2.16
N PRO A 58 -4.75 -10.94 2.52
CA PRO A 58 -5.72 -11.64 1.71
C PRO A 58 -5.72 -11.12 0.26
N PRO A 59 -6.06 -11.99 -0.72
CA PRO A 59 -6.30 -11.57 -2.10
C PRO A 59 -7.26 -10.39 -2.18
N VAL A 60 -6.96 -9.44 -3.07
CA VAL A 60 -7.88 -8.34 -3.37
C VAL A 60 -8.81 -8.81 -4.48
N GLU A 61 -10.12 -8.69 -4.24
CA GLU A 61 -11.16 -9.17 -5.16
C GLU A 61 -11.75 -8.03 -5.97
N VAL A 62 -12.12 -8.31 -7.22
CA VAL A 62 -12.91 -7.38 -8.03
C VAL A 62 -14.28 -7.20 -7.36
N GLY A 63 -14.73 -5.95 -7.24
CA GLY A 63 -15.94 -5.58 -6.51
C GLY A 63 -15.69 -5.23 -5.03
N GLN A 64 -14.47 -5.41 -4.52
CA GLN A 64 -14.13 -5.03 -3.14
C GLN A 64 -14.23 -3.52 -2.95
N SER A 65 -15.02 -3.10 -1.96
CA SER A 65 -15.05 -1.71 -1.49
C SER A 65 -13.79 -1.40 -0.69
N ALA A 66 -13.14 -0.28 -1.01
CA ALA A 66 -11.87 0.09 -0.40
C ALA A 66 -11.68 1.60 -0.40
N LYS A 67 -10.65 2.08 0.32
CA LYS A 67 -10.20 3.46 0.31
C LYS A 67 -8.86 3.56 -0.42
N LEU A 68 -8.66 4.58 -1.24
CA LEU A 68 -7.37 4.84 -1.88
C LEU A 68 -7.14 6.35 -1.96
N TYR A 69 -5.97 6.83 -1.52
CA TYR A 69 -5.64 8.27 -1.50
C TYR A 69 -6.70 9.13 -0.80
N GLY A 70 -7.33 8.59 0.24
CA GLY A 70 -8.40 9.23 1.01
C GLY A 70 -9.80 9.11 0.40
N GLN A 71 -9.93 8.54 -0.80
CA GLN A 71 -11.21 8.45 -1.52
C GLN A 71 -11.80 7.04 -1.41
N ASP A 72 -13.11 6.95 -1.16
CA ASP A 72 -13.84 5.69 -1.13
C ASP A 72 -14.18 5.24 -2.57
N GLY A 73 -14.13 3.94 -2.81
CA GLY A 73 -14.33 3.39 -4.15
C GLY A 73 -14.38 1.87 -4.18
N VAL A 74 -14.24 1.33 -5.39
CA VAL A 74 -14.31 -0.11 -5.66
C VAL A 74 -13.16 -0.55 -6.55
N VAL A 75 -12.64 -1.75 -6.30
CA VAL A 75 -11.71 -2.42 -7.21
C VAL A 75 -12.51 -2.90 -8.42
N ASP A 76 -12.24 -2.35 -9.61
CA ASP A 76 -12.95 -2.70 -10.84
C ASP A 76 -12.17 -3.69 -11.72
N GLY A 77 -10.93 -4.02 -11.36
CA GLY A 77 -10.15 -5.04 -12.06
C GLY A 77 -8.82 -5.39 -11.41
N VAL A 78 -8.27 -6.54 -11.80
CA VAL A 78 -6.88 -6.95 -11.52
C VAL A 78 -6.17 -7.11 -12.86
N ASN A 79 -5.10 -6.34 -13.06
CA ASN A 79 -4.34 -6.33 -14.30
C ASN A 79 -3.39 -7.54 -14.39
N PRO A 80 -2.96 -7.93 -15.61
CA PRO A 80 -2.04 -9.06 -15.80
C PRO A 80 -0.68 -8.91 -15.09
N ASP A 81 -0.25 -7.68 -14.84
CA ASP A 81 0.98 -7.36 -14.10
C ASP A 81 0.79 -7.37 -12.57
N GLY A 82 -0.40 -7.72 -12.09
CA GLY A 82 -0.74 -7.77 -10.68
C GLY A 82 -1.10 -6.42 -10.06
N THR A 83 -1.12 -5.33 -10.85
CA THR A 83 -1.69 -4.06 -10.39
C THR A 83 -3.21 -4.10 -10.37
N LEU A 84 -3.82 -3.18 -9.63
CA LEU A 84 -5.27 -3.09 -9.46
C LEU A 84 -5.79 -1.91 -10.25
N SER A 85 -6.94 -2.09 -10.90
CA SER A 85 -7.76 -0.96 -11.34
C SER A 85 -8.73 -0.61 -10.20
N PHE A 86 -8.79 0.67 -9.85
CA PHE A 86 -9.64 1.18 -8.78
C PHE A 86 -10.46 2.38 -9.28
N MET A 87 -11.75 2.38 -8.97
CA MET A 87 -12.66 3.46 -9.29
C MET A 87 -13.13 4.14 -7.99
N ALA A 88 -12.65 5.36 -7.77
CA ALA A 88 -13.04 6.21 -6.65
C ALA A 88 -14.31 7.01 -6.96
N MET A 89 -15.14 7.20 -5.96
CA MET A 89 -16.29 8.10 -5.99
C MET A 89 -15.92 9.43 -5.32
N ILE A 90 -16.10 10.53 -6.02
CA ILE A 90 -15.84 11.88 -5.49
C ILE A 90 -17.18 12.55 -5.16
N THR A 91 -17.35 12.86 -3.88
CA THR A 91 -18.40 13.75 -3.39
C THR A 91 -17.88 15.19 -3.44
N LEU A 92 -18.50 16.03 -4.27
CA LEU A 92 -18.14 17.45 -4.32
C LEU A 92 -18.65 18.18 -3.07
N PRO A 93 -17.86 19.09 -2.48
CA PRO A 93 -18.30 19.90 -1.35
C PRO A 93 -19.57 20.70 -1.72
N GLY A 94 -20.59 20.64 -0.86
CA GLY A 94 -21.80 21.45 -0.99
C GLY A 94 -22.99 20.79 -1.73
N SER A 95 -22.79 19.72 -2.51
CA SER A 95 -23.89 19.06 -3.23
C SER A 95 -24.45 17.80 -2.55
N GLY A 96 -23.67 17.17 -1.66
CA GLY A 96 -24.05 15.92 -0.96
C GLY A 96 -24.27 14.72 -1.88
N LYS A 97 -23.98 14.85 -3.18
CA LYS A 97 -24.13 13.80 -4.21
C LYS A 97 -22.77 13.46 -4.79
N VAL A 98 -22.61 12.21 -5.24
CA VAL A 98 -21.45 11.79 -6.05
C VAL A 98 -21.57 12.50 -7.39
N VAL A 99 -20.56 13.28 -7.80
CA VAL A 99 -20.61 14.05 -9.06
C VAL A 99 -19.45 13.71 -10.01
N ALA A 100 -18.43 12.99 -9.54
CA ALA A 100 -17.35 12.53 -10.40
C ALA A 100 -16.84 11.16 -9.96
N THR A 101 -16.41 10.37 -10.94
CA THR A 101 -15.61 9.16 -10.72
C THR A 101 -14.17 9.45 -11.14
N HIS A 102 -13.21 8.97 -10.35
CA HIS A 102 -11.81 9.02 -10.70
C HIS A 102 -11.26 7.60 -10.78
N ARG A 103 -10.63 7.29 -11.92
CA ARG A 103 -10.11 5.96 -12.19
C ARG A 103 -8.60 5.94 -12.03
N TYR A 104 -8.12 4.97 -11.26
CA TYR A 104 -6.72 4.66 -11.06
C TYR A 104 -6.43 3.33 -11.74
N PRO A 105 -5.89 3.32 -12.98
CA PRO A 105 -5.85 2.12 -13.80
C PRO A 105 -4.74 1.13 -13.42
N ALA A 106 -3.75 1.54 -12.63
CA ALA A 106 -2.56 0.74 -12.31
C ALA A 106 -2.07 1.03 -10.88
N VAL A 107 -2.89 0.69 -9.89
CA VAL A 107 -2.56 0.83 -8.47
C VAL A 107 -1.68 -0.34 -8.05
N LEU A 108 -0.50 -0.06 -7.51
CA LEU A 108 0.33 -1.11 -6.92
C LEU A 108 -0.40 -1.73 -5.73
N ARG A 109 -0.33 -3.06 -5.60
CA ARG A 109 -0.93 -3.75 -4.46
C ARG A 109 -0.39 -3.21 -3.12
N SER A 110 0.89 -2.87 -3.06
CA SER A 110 1.50 -2.20 -1.89
C SER A 110 0.83 -0.88 -1.53
N ASP A 111 0.49 -0.07 -2.53
CA ASP A 111 -0.19 1.20 -2.32
C ASP A 111 -1.64 0.97 -1.89
N PHE A 112 -2.34 0.02 -2.50
CA PHE A 112 -3.70 -0.34 -2.09
C PHE A 112 -3.75 -0.82 -0.63
N MET A 113 -2.85 -1.74 -0.24
CA MET A 113 -2.77 -2.22 1.13
C MET A 113 -2.46 -1.07 2.10
N ARG A 114 -1.70 -0.06 1.66
CA ARG A 114 -1.35 1.11 2.48
C ARG A 114 -2.57 1.85 3.06
N TRP A 115 -3.71 1.75 2.40
CA TRP A 115 -4.95 2.45 2.76
C TRP A 115 -6.02 1.55 3.37
N ASN A 116 -5.84 0.23 3.38
CA ASN A 116 -6.91 -0.75 3.69
C ASN A 116 -6.50 -1.86 4.69
N LEU A 117 -5.29 -1.78 5.24
CA LEU A 117 -4.82 -2.64 6.35
C LEU A 117 -4.96 -1.95 7.71
#